data_AF-A0A9D7WDN8-F1
#
_entry.id   AF-A0A9D7WDN8-F1
#
_cell.length_a   1.000
_cell.length_b   1.000
_cell.length_c   1.000
_cell.angle_alpha   90.00
_cell.angle_beta   90.00
_cell.angle_gamma   90.00
#
_symmetry.space_group_name_H-M   'P 1'
#
loop_
_entity.id
_entity.type
_entity.pdbx_description
1 polymer ?
#
loop_
_entity_poly.entity_id
_entity_poly.type
_entity_poly.pdbx_seq_one_letter_code
_entity_poly.pdbx_strand_id
1 'polypeptide(L)' 'TKKGNRPSFINAAHPDKALPIYQTFVSECNKQISTQTGKFGAMMQVGLVNDGPVTIWLDSRNKE' A
#
# COMPACT_ATOMS: atom_id res chain seq x y z
N THR A 1 -7.76 -10.36 -11.67
CA THR A 1 -9.22 -10.57 -11.54
C THR A 1 -9.60 -11.82 -12.32
N LYS A 2 -9.89 -12.93 -11.62
CA LYS A 2 -10.07 -14.26 -12.27
C LYS A 2 -11.54 -14.68 -12.45
N LYS A 3 -12.52 -13.90 -11.95
CA LYS A 3 -13.96 -14.15 -12.10
C LYS A 3 -14.72 -12.84 -12.30
N GLY A 4 -15.23 -12.61 -13.52
CA GLY A 4 -16.01 -11.42 -13.87
C GLY A 4 -15.25 -10.09 -13.74
N ASN A 5 -15.98 -8.98 -13.93
CA ASN A 5 -15.40 -7.63 -13.95
C ASN A 5 -15.34 -6.97 -12.57
N ARG A 6 -15.99 -7.54 -11.54
CA ARG A 6 -15.96 -6.99 -10.17
C ARG A 6 -14.76 -7.58 -9.40
N PRO A 7 -13.79 -6.76 -8.97
CA PRO A 7 -12.71 -7.23 -8.12
C PRO A 7 -13.25 -7.68 -6.76
N SER A 8 -12.57 -8.66 -6.18
CA SER A 8 -12.81 -9.14 -4.82
C SER A 8 -11.60 -8.85 -3.95
N PHE A 9 -11.83 -8.42 -2.72
CA PHE A 9 -10.80 -8.01 -1.75
C PHE A 9 -10.76 -8.93 -0.52
N ILE A 10 -11.26 -10.16 -0.64
CA ILE A 10 -11.34 -11.14 0.45
C ILE A 10 -10.00 -11.44 1.15
N ASN A 11 -8.87 -11.23 0.45
CA ASN A 11 -7.54 -11.46 1.00
C ASN A 11 -6.96 -10.22 1.71
N ALA A 12 -7.63 -9.07 1.64
CA ALA A 12 -7.20 -7.87 2.35
C ALA A 12 -7.49 -8.01 3.85
N ALA A 13 -6.60 -7.50 4.70
CA ALA A 13 -6.83 -7.46 6.13
C ALA A 13 -8.00 -6.52 6.47
N HIS A 14 -8.79 -6.88 7.50
CA HIS A 14 -9.84 -6.00 8.03
C HIS A 14 -9.24 -4.66 8.50
N PRO A 15 -9.96 -3.52 8.37
CA PRO A 15 -9.46 -2.20 8.78
C PRO A 15 -8.81 -2.15 10.17
N ASP A 16 -9.41 -2.81 11.15
CA ASP A 16 -8.91 -2.84 12.54
C ASP A 16 -7.52 -3.47 12.67
N LYS A 17 -7.20 -4.41 11.79
CA LYS A 17 -5.87 -5.04 11.71
C LYS A 17 -4.95 -4.30 10.75
N ALA A 18 -5.49 -3.77 9.66
CA ALA A 18 -4.73 -3.11 8.61
C ALA A 18 -4.15 -1.77 9.07
N LEU A 19 -4.88 -0.98 9.86
CA LEU A 19 -4.42 0.32 10.34
C LEU A 19 -3.17 0.22 11.24
N PRO A 20 -3.12 -0.65 12.28
CA PRO A 20 -1.90 -0.85 13.06
C PRO A 20 -0.71 -1.31 12.21
N ILE A 21 -0.93 -2.22 11.25
CA ILE A 21 0.14 -2.70 10.37
C ILE A 21 0.67 -1.57 9.48
N TYR A 22 -0.23 -0.76 8.90
CA TYR A 22 0.12 0.41 8.10
C TYR A 22 0.93 1.42 8.92
N GLN A 23 0.50 1.73 10.14
CA GLN A 23 1.20 2.68 11.02
C GLN A 23 2.59 2.17 11.42
N THR A 24 2.72 0.88 11.75
CA THR A 24 4.03 0.28 12.05
C THR A 24 4.95 0.34 10.83
N PHE A 25 4.45 0.00 9.63
CA PHE A 25 5.23 0.09 8.40
C PHE A 25 5.76 1.51 8.15
N VAL A 26 4.88 2.52 8.24
CA VAL A 26 5.27 3.93 8.10
C VAL A 26 6.32 4.31 9.14
N SER A 27 6.15 3.90 10.39
CA SER A 27 7.09 4.18 11.47
C SER A 27 8.48 3.61 11.18
N GLU A 28 8.57 2.35 10.74
CA GLU A 28 9.84 1.72 10.38
C GLU A 28 10.50 2.39 9.17
N CYS A 29 9.73 2.75 8.14
CA CYS A 29 10.26 3.51 7.00
C CYS A 29 10.80 4.87 7.43
N ASN A 30 10.08 5.59 8.29
CA ASN A 30 10.45 6.93 8.72
C ASN A 30 11.73 6.97 9.57
N LYS A 31 12.09 5.85 10.22
CA LYS A 31 13.39 5.70 10.90
C LYS A 31 14.57 5.67 9.92
N GLN A 32 14.34 5.20 8.69
CA GLN A 32 15.39 5.05 7.68
C GLN A 32 15.43 6.24 6.71
N ILE A 33 14.27 6.75 6.31
CA ILE A 33 14.13 7.82 5.32
C ILE A 33 12.92 8.67 5.67
N SER A 34 13.03 10.00 5.57
CA SER A 34 11.90 10.91 5.77
C SER A 34 10.72 10.51 4.89
N THR A 35 9.63 10.10 5.52
CA THR A 35 8.48 9.47 4.84
C THR A 35 7.23 10.33 5.00
N GLN A 36 6.63 10.72 3.88
CA GLN A 36 5.32 11.38 3.87
C GLN A 36 4.19 10.36 3.75
N THR A 37 3.00 10.72 4.24
CA THR A 37 1.82 9.82 4.25
C THR A 37 0.53 10.54 3.90
N GLY A 38 -0.46 9.78 3.43
CA GLY A 38 -1.85 10.23 3.30
C GLY A 38 -2.69 9.88 4.54
N LYS A 39 -4.02 9.80 4.36
CA LYS A 39 -4.97 9.45 5.43
C LYS A 39 -5.60 8.08 5.19
N PHE A 40 -5.38 7.14 6.12
CA PHE A 40 -5.93 5.79 6.04
C PHE A 40 -7.46 5.80 6.00
N GLY A 41 -8.06 5.01 5.09
CA GLY A 41 -9.51 4.89 4.94
C GLY A 41 -10.21 6.09 4.30
N ALA A 42 -9.48 7.15 3.91
CA ALA A 42 -10.05 8.29 3.23
C ALA A 42 -10.01 8.11 1.70
N MET A 43 -10.99 8.70 1.01
CA MET A 43 -10.89 8.91 -0.44
C MET A 43 -9.83 9.99 -0.71
N MET A 44 -8.86 9.69 -1.56
CA MET A 44 -7.72 10.57 -1.83
C MET A 44 -7.50 10.74 -3.33
N GLN A 45 -6.99 11.91 -3.71
CA GLN A 45 -6.46 12.18 -5.05
C GLN A 45 -4.94 12.30 -4.92
N VAL A 46 -4.21 11.36 -5.52
CA VAL A 46 -2.74 11.30 -5.43
C VAL A 46 -2.16 11.70 -6.78
N GLY A 47 -1.50 12.86 -6.82
CA GLY A 47 -0.71 13.28 -7.98
C GLY A 47 0.69 12.70 -7.90
N LEU A 48 1.19 12.12 -8.99
CA LEU A 48 2.59 11.71 -9.13
C LEU A 48 3.11 12.04 -10.52
N VAL A 49 4.39 12.43 -10.60
CA VAL A 49 5.17 12.46 -11.84
C VAL A 49 6.14 11.29 -11.77
N ASN A 50 5.94 10.28 -12.63
CA ASN A 50 6.80 9.10 -12.67
C ASN A 50 7.89 9.30 -13.74
N ASP A 51 9.04 9.86 -13.34
CA ASP A 51 10.17 10.13 -14.22
C ASP A 51 10.94 8.82 -14.53
N GLY A 52 10.89 8.37 -15.78
CA GLY A 52 11.29 7.01 -16.20
C GLY A 52 10.38 6.46 -17.31
N PRO A 53 9.24 5.80 -17.02
CA PRO A 53 8.70 5.40 -15.73
C PRO A 53 9.24 4.02 -15.29
N VAL A 54 9.57 3.89 -14.01
CA VAL A 54 9.96 2.60 -13.41
C VAL A 54 8.92 2.21 -12.38
N THR A 55 8.42 0.98 -12.44
CA THR A 55 7.46 0.43 -11.46
C THR A 55 7.93 -0.95 -11.02
N ILE A 56 8.16 -1.10 -9.71
CA ILE A 56 8.62 -2.36 -9.10
C ILE A 56 7.52 -2.87 -8.18
N TRP A 57 7.16 -4.15 -8.35
CA TRP A 57 6.19 -4.84 -7.49
C TRP A 57 6.91 -5.64 -6.42
N LEU A 58 6.45 -5.54 -5.17
CA LEU A 58 7.02 -6.24 -4.02
C LEU A 58 5.88 -6.99 -3.28
N ASP A 59 6.04 -8.29 -3.05
CA ASP A 59 5.19 -9.08 -2.15
C ASP A 59 6.08 -9.78 -1.12
N SER A 60 5.91 -9.48 0.16
CA SER A 60 6.74 -10.03 1.23
C SER A 60 6.62 -11.55 1.39
N ARG A 61 5.59 -12.18 0.81
CA ARG A 61 5.40 -13.63 0.76
C ARG A 61 6.08 -14.26 -0.46
N ASN A 62 6.47 -13.46 -1.45
CA ASN A 62 7.18 -13.91 -2.64
C ASN A 62 8.59 -13.27 -2.64
N LYS A 63 9.54 -13.93 -1.97
CA LYS A 63 10.89 -13.39 -1.69
C LYS A 63 11.93 -13.75 -2.75
N GLU A 64 11.53 -14.07 -3.97
CA GLU A 64 12.42 -14.38 -5.09
C GLU A 64 12.72 -13.15 -5.95
#